data_AF-A0A1B7W6X3-F1
#
_entry.id   AF-A0A1B7W6X3-F1
#
_cell.length_a   1.000
_cell.length_b   1.000
_cell.length_c   1.000
_cell.angle_alpha   90.00
_cell.angle_beta   90.00
_cell.angle_gamma   90.00
#
_symmetry.space_group_name_H-M   'P 1'
#
loop_
_entity.id
_entity.type
_entity.pdbx_description
1 polymer ?
#
loop_
_entity_poly.entity_id
_entity_poly.type
_entity_poly.pdbx_seq_one_letter_code
_entity_poly.pdbx_strand_id
1 'polypeptide(L)'
;NFLNALKFIADTALLTEFNPPPPQPVPRVGLYEWKEEKKELLPIQPQVGILFYRAHYLSGNTQVIDALCNALIEKNLQPVPVFVSSLREPGVSDKLCEWFTDEDGVNISLLMNTTSFSLAQLETEIPQIELWEKLDVPVLQVILCASSIEQWESESQGLTPRDIAINVALPEVDGRIISRAVSFKTLQTRNHKLETDIVVYEPLSDRIEFVTQLAANWVRLRVKMPSERQVALILANYPNTNGRLANGVGLDSPASCVEILKALKLAGYEVGNIPETGEELIQILTSGVTNDPEGKDWKPINQSLSAAEYEKYFATLPANIQQEIIERWGAVETIENWAISGIKFGNIFVGIQPSRGYDLDPSLNYHAPDLEPTHNYLAFYHWLRESLAADAIIHLGKHGNLEWLPGKSVALSNNCYPEIALGPMPHLYPFIVNDPGEGSQAKRRAQAVIIDHLTPPMTRAQLYGGLQQVENLIDEYYEAESLDPSRLPIISDR
;
A
#
# COMPACT_ATOMS: atom_id res chain seq x y z
N ASN A 1 -2.90 -38.52 -11.45
CA ASN A 1 -2.40 -38.90 -12.80
C ASN A 1 -1.00 -39.49 -12.79
N PHE A 2 0.07 -38.78 -12.40
CA PHE A 2 1.44 -39.34 -12.45
C PHE A 2 1.59 -40.65 -11.67
N LEU A 3 1.07 -40.72 -10.44
CA LEU A 3 1.05 -41.96 -9.66
C LEU A 3 0.30 -43.10 -10.39
N ASN A 4 -0.85 -42.80 -11.00
CA ASN A 4 -1.65 -43.78 -11.75
C ASN A 4 -0.94 -44.24 -13.01
N ALA A 5 -0.21 -43.35 -13.69
CA ALA A 5 0.61 -43.70 -14.85
C ALA A 5 1.76 -44.65 -14.45
N LEU A 6 2.44 -44.39 -13.34
CA LEU A 6 3.49 -45.28 -12.82
C LEU A 6 2.93 -46.66 -12.43
N LYS A 7 1.77 -46.70 -11.76
CA LYS A 7 1.04 -47.94 -11.46
C LYS A 7 0.65 -48.69 -12.74
N PHE A 8 0.20 -47.98 -13.77
CA PHE A 8 -0.20 -48.57 -15.05
C PHE A 8 0.99 -49.19 -15.78
N ILE A 9 2.15 -48.51 -15.75
CA ILE A 9 3.41 -49.04 -16.27
C ILE A 9 3.84 -50.28 -15.48
N ALA A 10 3.75 -50.25 -14.15
CA ALA A 10 4.09 -51.40 -13.31
C ALA A 10 3.19 -52.61 -13.63
N ASP A 11 1.88 -52.41 -13.76
CA ASP A 11 0.95 -53.49 -14.10
C ASP A 11 1.23 -54.07 -15.49
N THR A 12 1.53 -53.20 -16.46
CA THR A 12 1.76 -53.61 -17.86
C THR A 12 3.13 -54.25 -18.07
N ALA A 13 4.19 -53.72 -17.45
CA ALA A 13 5.57 -54.12 -17.72
C ALA A 13 6.16 -55.05 -16.65
N LEU A 14 5.67 -54.98 -15.41
CA LEU A 14 6.18 -55.75 -14.27
C LEU A 14 5.16 -56.78 -13.73
N LEU A 15 3.99 -56.91 -14.37
CA LEU A 15 2.93 -57.86 -14.01
C LEU A 15 2.43 -57.68 -12.56
N THR A 16 2.34 -56.44 -12.08
CA THR A 16 1.69 -56.11 -10.81
C THR A 16 0.16 -55.96 -10.98
N GLU A 17 -0.57 -55.81 -9.86
CA GLU A 17 -2.05 -55.72 -9.85
C GLU A 17 -2.57 -54.44 -9.16
N PHE A 18 -1.97 -53.27 -9.43
CA PHE A 18 -2.42 -52.00 -8.85
C PHE A 18 -3.76 -51.50 -9.42
N ASN A 19 -4.12 -51.90 -10.64
CA ASN A 19 -5.38 -51.58 -11.33
C ASN A 19 -5.76 -50.08 -11.25
N PRO A 20 -4.88 -49.16 -11.69
CA PRO A 20 -5.14 -47.74 -11.57
C PRO A 20 -6.28 -47.27 -12.48
N PRO A 21 -7.02 -46.22 -12.09
CA PRO A 21 -8.05 -45.64 -12.94
C PRO A 21 -7.43 -44.96 -14.18
N PRO A 22 -8.22 -44.76 -15.26
CA PRO A 22 -7.76 -44.05 -16.46
C PRO A 22 -7.35 -42.59 -16.15
N PRO A 23 -6.55 -41.95 -17.03
CA PRO A 23 -6.13 -40.56 -16.85
C PRO A 23 -7.33 -39.64 -16.64
N GLN A 24 -7.30 -38.87 -15.54
CA GLN A 24 -8.37 -37.94 -15.19
C GLN A 24 -8.04 -36.54 -15.72
N PRO A 25 -8.89 -35.90 -16.54
CA PRO A 25 -8.62 -34.55 -17.00
C PRO A 25 -8.67 -33.58 -15.81
N VAL A 26 -7.63 -32.75 -15.67
CA VAL A 26 -7.64 -31.67 -14.68
C VAL A 26 -8.22 -30.42 -15.36
N PRO A 27 -9.31 -29.82 -14.86
CA PRO A 27 -9.96 -28.68 -15.50
C PRO A 27 -9.02 -27.47 -15.56
N ARG A 28 -9.33 -26.49 -16.41
CA ARG A 28 -8.51 -25.28 -16.57
C ARG A 28 -8.66 -24.30 -15.40
N VAL A 29 -9.81 -24.32 -14.76
CA VAL A 29 -10.16 -23.58 -13.55
C VAL A 29 -10.84 -24.55 -12.58
N GLY A 30 -10.52 -24.46 -11.29
CA GLY A 30 -11.05 -25.38 -10.28
C GLY A 30 -10.84 -24.88 -8.85
N LEU A 31 -11.74 -25.28 -7.96
CA LEU A 31 -11.55 -25.15 -6.52
C LEU A 31 -10.39 -26.05 -6.07
N TYR A 32 -9.57 -25.55 -5.17
CA TYR A 32 -8.51 -26.31 -4.55
C TYR A 32 -8.96 -26.87 -3.20
N GLU A 33 -9.09 -28.19 -3.11
CA GLU A 33 -9.38 -28.87 -1.84
C GLU A 33 -8.08 -29.00 -1.04
N TRP A 34 -7.88 -28.16 -0.03
CA TRP A 34 -6.81 -28.36 0.96
C TRP A 34 -7.32 -29.16 2.16
N LYS A 35 -6.39 -29.75 2.92
CA LYS A 35 -6.74 -30.46 4.16
C LYS A 35 -6.97 -29.46 5.28
N GLU A 36 -8.23 -29.11 5.48
CA GLU A 36 -8.64 -28.25 6.59
C GLU A 36 -8.25 -28.90 7.92
N GLU A 37 -7.40 -28.23 8.71
CA GLU A 37 -7.33 -28.54 10.14
C GLU A 37 -8.65 -28.11 10.75
N LYS A 38 -9.51 -29.09 11.07
CA LYS A 38 -10.85 -28.88 11.64
C LYS A 38 -10.78 -28.03 12.91
N LYS A 39 -10.83 -26.71 12.77
CA LYS A 39 -11.30 -25.80 13.81
C LYS A 39 -12.80 -25.64 13.62
N GLU A 40 -13.55 -25.59 14.73
CA GLU A 40 -14.97 -25.22 14.67
C GLU A 40 -15.06 -23.77 14.14
N LEU A 41 -15.34 -23.62 12.85
CA LEU A 41 -15.55 -22.32 12.23
C LEU A 41 -16.85 -21.71 12.77
N LEU A 42 -16.82 -20.40 13.03
CA LEU A 42 -18.03 -19.65 13.36
C LEU A 42 -18.99 -19.68 12.16
N PRO A 43 -20.31 -19.72 12.38
CA PRO A 43 -21.30 -20.03 11.34
C PRO A 43 -21.39 -19.01 10.19
N ILE A 44 -20.82 -17.80 10.32
CA ILE A 44 -20.77 -16.80 9.24
C ILE A 44 -19.40 -16.12 9.30
N GLN A 45 -18.50 -16.49 8.40
CA GLN A 45 -17.20 -15.84 8.24
C GLN A 45 -17.09 -15.20 6.86
N PRO A 46 -16.60 -13.95 6.74
CA PRO A 46 -16.34 -13.33 5.45
C PRO A 46 -15.40 -14.18 4.61
N GLN A 47 -15.78 -14.43 3.36
CA GLN A 47 -14.96 -15.21 2.44
C GLN A 47 -13.83 -14.39 1.82
N VAL A 48 -12.66 -15.01 1.63
CA VAL A 48 -11.49 -14.41 0.96
C VAL A 48 -11.04 -15.32 -0.17
N GLY A 49 -11.15 -14.85 -1.40
CA GLY A 49 -10.70 -15.60 -2.58
C GLY A 49 -9.17 -15.66 -2.63
N ILE A 50 -8.60 -16.79 -3.03
CA ILE A 50 -7.17 -16.94 -3.33
C ILE A 50 -7.01 -17.46 -4.75
N LEU A 51 -6.48 -16.65 -5.66
CA LEU A 51 -6.21 -17.06 -7.04
C LEU A 51 -4.76 -17.42 -7.25
N PHE A 52 -4.51 -18.60 -7.82
CA PHE A 52 -3.16 -19.06 -8.14
C PHE A 52 -3.10 -19.84 -9.46
N TYR A 53 -1.91 -20.00 -10.03
CA TYR A 53 -1.78 -20.71 -11.30
C TYR A 53 -2.03 -22.20 -11.17
N ARG A 54 -2.78 -22.76 -12.12
CA ARG A 54 -2.97 -24.21 -12.32
C ARG A 54 -1.65 -24.97 -12.45
N ALA A 55 -0.59 -24.34 -12.92
CA ALA A 55 0.75 -24.94 -12.97
C ALA A 55 1.28 -25.30 -11.56
N HIS A 56 1.00 -24.47 -10.55
CA HIS A 56 1.36 -24.78 -9.16
C HIS A 56 0.55 -25.97 -8.63
N TYR A 57 -0.76 -26.00 -8.91
CA TYR A 57 -1.61 -27.15 -8.57
C TYR A 57 -1.11 -28.46 -9.20
N LEU A 58 -0.84 -28.45 -10.51
CA LEU A 58 -0.37 -29.64 -11.24
C LEU A 58 1.01 -30.14 -10.80
N SER A 59 1.89 -29.24 -10.37
CA SER A 59 3.23 -29.59 -9.88
C SER A 59 3.24 -29.98 -8.39
N GLY A 60 2.12 -29.82 -7.67
CA GLY A 60 2.06 -30.03 -6.22
C GLY A 60 2.71 -28.91 -5.41
N ASN A 61 3.14 -27.81 -6.05
CA ASN A 61 3.72 -26.63 -5.40
C ASN A 61 2.63 -25.77 -4.76
N THR A 62 1.97 -26.31 -3.74
CA THR A 62 0.76 -25.74 -3.11
C THR A 62 0.96 -25.29 -1.66
N GLN A 63 2.15 -25.51 -1.09
CA GLN A 63 2.48 -25.18 0.30
C GLN A 63 2.21 -23.71 0.67
N VAL A 64 2.49 -22.78 -0.26
CA VAL A 64 2.23 -21.35 -0.04
C VAL A 64 0.73 -21.06 0.05
N ILE A 65 -0.07 -21.76 -0.76
CA ILE A 65 -1.52 -21.63 -0.74
C ILE A 65 -2.03 -22.17 0.59
N ASP A 66 -1.60 -23.36 1.00
CA ASP A 66 -1.96 -23.95 2.30
C ASP A 66 -1.63 -22.98 3.46
N ALA A 67 -0.44 -22.36 3.44
CA ALA A 67 -0.03 -21.40 4.45
C ALA A 67 -0.92 -20.15 4.50
N LEU A 68 -1.29 -19.58 3.34
CA LEU A 68 -2.24 -18.45 3.26
C LEU A 68 -3.61 -18.83 3.83
N CYS A 69 -4.08 -20.04 3.54
CA CYS A 69 -5.39 -20.50 3.99
C CYS A 69 -5.42 -20.69 5.50
N ASN A 70 -4.39 -21.32 6.07
CA ASN A 70 -4.26 -21.49 7.51
C ASN A 70 -4.20 -20.12 8.23
N ALA A 71 -3.43 -19.17 7.72
CA ALA A 71 -3.31 -17.84 8.29
C ALA A 71 -4.62 -17.02 8.19
N LEU A 72 -5.43 -17.22 7.14
CA LEU A 72 -6.77 -16.62 7.04
C LEU A 72 -7.74 -17.20 8.06
N ILE A 73 -7.72 -18.52 8.27
CA ILE A 73 -8.55 -19.20 9.27
C ILE A 73 -8.21 -18.69 10.69
N GLU A 74 -6.93 -18.47 10.99
CA GLU A 74 -6.49 -17.89 12.27
C GLU A 74 -7.04 -16.47 12.50
N LYS A 75 -7.40 -15.76 11.43
CA LYS A 75 -8.04 -14.44 11.46
C LYS A 75 -9.56 -14.49 11.35
N ASN A 76 -10.17 -15.67 11.46
CA ASN A 76 -11.61 -15.90 11.32
C ASN A 76 -12.18 -15.49 9.95
N LEU A 77 -11.40 -15.73 8.90
CA LEU A 77 -11.80 -15.53 7.50
C LEU A 77 -11.90 -16.88 6.81
N GLN A 78 -12.85 -17.02 5.89
CA GLN A 78 -13.08 -18.26 5.14
C GLN A 78 -12.32 -18.20 3.79
N PRO A 79 -11.17 -18.85 3.64
CA PRO A 79 -10.47 -18.89 2.36
C PRO A 79 -11.26 -19.65 1.28
N VAL A 80 -11.19 -19.18 0.03
CA VAL A 80 -11.78 -19.83 -1.16
C VAL A 80 -10.69 -19.91 -2.24
N PRO A 81 -9.92 -21.01 -2.30
CA PRO A 81 -8.76 -21.13 -3.17
C PRO A 81 -9.18 -21.63 -4.56
N VAL A 82 -8.73 -20.94 -5.59
CA VAL A 82 -9.09 -21.25 -6.97
C VAL A 82 -7.83 -21.25 -7.82
N PHE A 83 -7.58 -22.38 -8.48
CA PHE A 83 -6.53 -22.44 -9.48
C PHE A 83 -7.07 -22.05 -10.85
N VAL A 84 -6.28 -21.31 -11.63
CA VAL A 84 -6.61 -20.89 -13.01
C VAL A 84 -5.42 -21.10 -13.94
N SER A 85 -5.65 -21.53 -15.18
CA SER A 85 -4.59 -21.57 -16.21
C SER A 85 -4.23 -20.15 -16.65
N SER A 86 -5.22 -19.32 -16.92
CA SER A 86 -5.07 -17.90 -17.24
C SER A 86 -6.39 -17.19 -16.99
N LEU A 87 -6.34 -15.98 -16.43
CA LEU A 87 -7.51 -15.13 -16.24
C LEU A 87 -8.09 -14.63 -17.59
N ARG A 88 -7.32 -14.69 -18.67
CA ARG A 88 -7.73 -14.26 -20.03
C ARG A 88 -8.47 -15.35 -20.80
N GLU A 89 -8.61 -16.55 -20.26
CA GLU A 89 -9.28 -17.63 -20.96
C GLU A 89 -10.81 -17.45 -20.98
N PRO A 90 -11.47 -17.71 -22.13
CA PRO A 90 -12.92 -17.59 -22.23
C PRO A 90 -13.64 -18.46 -21.19
N GLY A 91 -14.61 -17.86 -20.49
CA GLY A 91 -15.43 -18.53 -19.46
C GLY A 91 -14.75 -18.74 -18.11
N VAL A 92 -13.48 -18.34 -17.93
CA VAL A 92 -12.84 -18.36 -16.60
C VAL A 92 -13.46 -17.30 -15.70
N SER A 93 -13.63 -16.06 -16.19
CA SER A 93 -14.21 -14.96 -15.41
C SER A 93 -15.62 -15.30 -14.89
N ASP A 94 -16.47 -15.90 -15.71
CA ASP A 94 -17.84 -16.26 -15.31
C ASP A 94 -17.85 -17.32 -14.19
N LYS A 95 -16.97 -18.33 -14.29
CA LYS A 95 -16.79 -19.33 -13.23
C LYS A 95 -16.20 -18.76 -11.95
N LEU A 96 -15.29 -17.79 -12.06
CA LEU A 96 -14.77 -17.10 -10.89
C LEU A 96 -15.88 -16.33 -10.18
N CYS A 97 -16.73 -15.61 -10.91
CA CYS A 97 -17.90 -14.96 -10.32
C CYS A 97 -18.84 -15.98 -9.66
N GLU A 98 -19.10 -17.12 -10.31
CA GLU A 98 -19.94 -18.20 -9.75
C GLU A 98 -19.39 -18.73 -8.41
N TRP A 99 -18.08 -18.93 -8.28
CA TRP A 99 -17.49 -19.47 -7.04
C TRP A 99 -17.17 -18.41 -5.99
N PHE A 100 -17.02 -17.16 -6.39
CA PHE A 100 -16.79 -16.04 -5.48
C PHE A 100 -18.08 -15.34 -5.06
N THR A 101 -19.24 -15.86 -5.47
CA THR A 101 -20.54 -15.42 -5.00
C THR A 101 -21.22 -16.60 -4.30
N ASP A 102 -21.71 -16.40 -3.09
CA ASP A 102 -22.45 -17.45 -2.38
C ASP A 102 -23.89 -17.60 -2.93
N GLU A 103 -24.64 -18.57 -2.37
CA GLU A 103 -26.02 -18.86 -2.80
C GLU A 103 -26.99 -17.68 -2.57
N ASP A 104 -26.67 -16.79 -1.63
CA ASP A 104 -27.44 -15.59 -1.31
C ASP A 104 -27.06 -14.38 -2.19
N GLY A 105 -26.12 -14.56 -3.13
CA GLY A 105 -25.65 -13.51 -4.02
C GLY A 105 -24.60 -12.59 -3.39
N VAL A 106 -24.01 -12.97 -2.26
CA VAL A 106 -22.99 -12.19 -1.56
C VAL A 106 -21.61 -12.58 -2.11
N ASN A 107 -20.91 -11.59 -2.67
CA ASN A 107 -19.53 -11.78 -3.13
C ASN A 107 -18.56 -12.00 -1.96
N ILE A 108 -17.42 -12.63 -2.24
CA ILE A 108 -16.25 -12.63 -1.36
C ILE A 108 -15.95 -11.21 -0.86
N SER A 109 -15.32 -11.09 0.30
CA SER A 109 -14.99 -9.81 0.89
C SER A 109 -13.72 -9.17 0.31
N LEU A 110 -12.78 -9.99 -0.16
CA LEU A 110 -11.48 -9.59 -0.70
C LEU A 110 -10.90 -10.71 -1.56
N LEU A 111 -10.07 -10.34 -2.54
CA LEU A 111 -9.35 -11.28 -3.39
C LEU A 111 -7.83 -11.16 -3.21
N MET A 112 -7.18 -12.26 -2.83
CA MET A 112 -5.72 -12.42 -2.88
C MET A 112 -5.33 -13.05 -4.22
N ASN A 113 -4.63 -12.30 -5.06
CA ASN A 113 -4.22 -12.77 -6.38
C ASN A 113 -2.70 -13.03 -6.41
N THR A 114 -2.33 -14.30 -6.58
CA THR A 114 -0.94 -14.74 -6.73
C THR A 114 -0.52 -14.92 -8.18
N THR A 115 -1.41 -14.66 -9.14
CA THR A 115 -1.08 -14.74 -10.57
C THR A 115 -0.30 -13.49 -10.99
N SER A 116 0.69 -13.71 -11.87
CA SER A 116 1.44 -12.64 -12.52
C SER A 116 0.65 -12.11 -13.73
N PHE A 117 1.10 -10.98 -14.27
CA PHE A 117 0.54 -10.30 -15.44
C PHE A 117 -0.82 -9.61 -15.21
N SER A 118 -1.09 -8.67 -16.10
CA SER A 118 -2.32 -7.88 -16.16
C SER A 118 -3.41 -8.60 -16.95
N LEU A 119 -4.66 -8.40 -16.57
CA LEU A 119 -5.83 -8.71 -17.39
C LEU A 119 -6.00 -7.69 -18.52
N ALA A 120 -5.76 -6.42 -18.24
CA ALA A 120 -5.83 -5.37 -19.24
C ALA A 120 -4.89 -5.62 -20.43
N GLN A 121 -5.37 -5.30 -21.63
CA GLN A 121 -4.57 -5.25 -22.84
C GLN A 121 -4.18 -3.80 -23.09
N LEU A 122 -2.88 -3.51 -23.10
CA LEU A 122 -2.36 -2.16 -23.32
C LEU A 122 -2.64 -1.62 -24.73
N GLU A 123 -3.07 -2.47 -25.66
CA GLU A 123 -3.39 -2.13 -27.06
C GLU A 123 -4.83 -1.62 -27.24
N THR A 124 -5.71 -1.84 -26.26
CA THR A 124 -7.11 -1.41 -26.31
C THR A 124 -7.33 -0.20 -25.40
N GLU A 125 -8.00 0.84 -25.90
CA GLU A 125 -8.29 2.08 -25.14
C GLU A 125 -9.11 1.84 -23.86
N ILE A 126 -9.84 0.72 -23.78
CA ILE A 126 -10.68 0.36 -22.63
C ILE A 126 -10.09 -0.89 -21.95
N PRO A 127 -9.64 -0.81 -20.69
CA PRO A 127 -9.17 -1.98 -19.96
C PRO A 127 -10.34 -2.96 -19.73
N GLN A 128 -10.08 -4.26 -19.88
CA GLN A 128 -11.06 -5.31 -19.59
C GLN A 128 -11.26 -5.42 -18.06
N ILE A 129 -12.14 -4.58 -17.51
CA ILE A 129 -12.40 -4.46 -16.07
C ILE A 129 -13.66 -5.20 -15.59
N GLU A 130 -14.40 -5.86 -16.49
CA GLU A 130 -15.70 -6.48 -16.18
C GLU A 130 -15.64 -7.47 -15.01
N LEU A 131 -14.55 -8.26 -14.88
CA LEU A 131 -14.38 -9.17 -13.75
C LEU A 131 -14.26 -8.40 -12.43
N TRP A 132 -13.50 -7.31 -12.43
CA TRP A 132 -13.24 -6.51 -11.24
C TRP A 132 -14.48 -5.72 -10.82
N GLU A 133 -15.24 -5.17 -11.79
CA GLU A 133 -16.50 -4.47 -11.54
C GLU A 133 -17.58 -5.42 -10.99
N LYS A 134 -17.67 -6.66 -11.50
CA LYS A 134 -18.64 -7.65 -11.01
C LYS A 134 -18.35 -8.09 -9.58
N LEU A 135 -17.07 -8.24 -9.21
CA LEU A 135 -16.70 -8.65 -7.86
C LEU A 135 -16.82 -7.47 -6.88
N ASP A 136 -16.38 -6.28 -7.27
CA ASP A 136 -16.35 -5.06 -6.45
C ASP A 136 -15.69 -5.29 -5.08
N VAL A 137 -14.45 -5.82 -5.13
CA VAL A 137 -13.66 -6.15 -3.94
C VAL A 137 -12.23 -5.63 -4.06
N PRO A 138 -11.55 -5.33 -2.93
CA PRO A 138 -10.12 -5.09 -2.96
C PRO A 138 -9.38 -6.33 -3.50
N VAL A 139 -8.44 -6.10 -4.43
CA VAL A 139 -7.59 -7.16 -4.98
C VAL A 139 -6.16 -6.93 -4.53
N LEU A 140 -5.67 -7.79 -3.63
CA LEU A 140 -4.28 -7.78 -3.17
C LEU A 140 -3.41 -8.59 -4.12
N GLN A 141 -2.37 -7.97 -4.67
CA GLN A 141 -1.33 -8.69 -5.41
C GLN A 141 -0.37 -9.33 -4.40
N VAL A 142 -0.40 -10.66 -4.32
CA VAL A 142 0.39 -11.48 -3.40
C VAL A 142 1.52 -12.16 -4.19
N ILE A 143 2.77 -11.82 -3.91
CA ILE A 143 3.87 -12.11 -4.82
C ILE A 143 4.55 -13.45 -4.47
N LEU A 144 4.66 -14.34 -5.44
CA LEU A 144 5.50 -15.54 -5.36
C LEU A 144 6.86 -15.23 -6.01
N CYS A 145 7.85 -14.83 -5.20
CA CYS A 145 9.14 -14.35 -5.67
C CYS A 145 9.94 -15.47 -6.36
N ALA A 146 10.51 -15.17 -7.53
CA ALA A 146 11.28 -16.14 -8.30
C ALA A 146 12.72 -16.32 -7.78
N SER A 147 13.18 -15.44 -6.88
CA SER A 147 14.49 -15.52 -6.23
C SER A 147 14.45 -16.32 -4.93
N SER A 148 15.64 -16.65 -4.41
CA SER A 148 15.78 -17.24 -3.08
C SER A 148 15.60 -16.19 -1.98
N ILE A 149 15.37 -16.64 -0.75
CA ILE A 149 15.22 -15.76 0.41
C ILE A 149 16.52 -15.02 0.70
N GLU A 150 17.69 -15.66 0.56
CA GLU A 150 19.00 -15.05 0.85
C GLU A 150 19.30 -13.89 -0.12
N GLN A 151 18.92 -14.05 -1.40
CA GLN A 151 19.03 -12.98 -2.37
C GLN A 151 18.08 -11.83 -2.01
N TRP A 152 16.84 -12.15 -1.66
CA TRP A 152 15.86 -11.13 -1.26
C TRP A 152 16.31 -10.34 -0.04
N GLU A 153 16.83 -11.00 0.99
CA GLU A 153 17.27 -10.38 2.24
C GLU A 153 18.45 -9.45 2.01
N SER A 154 19.46 -9.89 1.24
CA SER A 154 20.69 -9.15 1.00
C SER A 154 20.55 -7.95 0.05
N GLU A 155 19.56 -7.96 -0.86
CA GLU A 155 19.36 -6.89 -1.84
C GLU A 155 18.38 -5.80 -1.36
N SER A 156 18.71 -4.53 -1.63
CA SER A 156 17.83 -3.38 -1.34
C SER A 156 16.70 -3.19 -2.35
N GLN A 157 16.77 -3.82 -3.52
CA GLN A 157 15.70 -3.72 -4.53
C GLN A 157 14.44 -4.48 -4.10
N GLY A 158 14.60 -5.62 -3.42
CA GLY A 158 13.49 -6.47 -2.95
C GLY A 158 12.85 -7.35 -4.02
N LEU A 159 12.90 -7.02 -5.31
CA LEU A 159 12.49 -7.93 -6.38
C LEU A 159 13.43 -7.77 -7.58
N THR A 160 13.62 -8.86 -8.32
CA THR A 160 14.38 -8.80 -9.59
C THR A 160 13.63 -7.94 -10.62
N PRO A 161 14.30 -7.35 -11.62
CA PRO A 161 13.63 -6.57 -12.66
C PRO A 161 12.50 -7.34 -13.37
N ARG A 162 12.68 -8.65 -13.55
CA ARG A 162 11.64 -9.53 -14.12
C ARG A 162 10.41 -9.61 -13.21
N ASP A 163 10.61 -9.82 -11.91
CA ASP A 163 9.50 -9.93 -10.96
C ASP A 163 8.79 -8.59 -10.76
N ILE A 164 9.51 -7.46 -10.77
CA ILE A 164 8.92 -6.12 -10.77
C ILE A 164 7.99 -5.95 -11.98
N ALA A 165 8.45 -6.31 -13.18
CA ALA A 165 7.64 -6.17 -14.38
C ALA A 165 6.33 -6.98 -14.29
N ILE A 166 6.42 -8.26 -13.92
CA ILE A 166 5.27 -9.19 -14.03
C ILE A 166 4.39 -9.26 -12.77
N ASN A 167 4.92 -8.93 -11.58
CA ASN A 167 4.19 -9.00 -10.31
C ASN A 167 3.90 -7.62 -9.70
N VAL A 168 4.43 -6.53 -10.26
CA VAL A 168 4.18 -5.17 -9.75
C VAL A 168 3.64 -4.28 -10.86
N ALA A 169 4.45 -3.93 -11.85
CA ALA A 169 4.09 -2.92 -12.85
C ALA A 169 2.86 -3.30 -13.68
N LEU A 170 2.77 -4.56 -14.16
CA LEU A 170 1.59 -5.01 -14.90
C LEU A 170 0.33 -5.11 -13.98
N PRO A 171 0.38 -5.76 -12.80
CA PRO A 171 -0.73 -5.72 -11.84
C PRO A 171 -1.19 -4.32 -11.41
N GLU A 172 -0.31 -3.32 -11.39
CA GLU A 172 -0.69 -1.93 -11.09
C GLU A 172 -1.65 -1.34 -12.13
N VAL A 173 -1.56 -1.77 -13.40
CA VAL A 173 -2.47 -1.36 -14.49
C VAL A 173 -3.87 -1.93 -14.28
N ASP A 174 -3.98 -3.11 -13.66
CA ASP A 174 -5.26 -3.71 -13.28
C ASP A 174 -5.89 -3.06 -12.02
N GLY A 175 -5.21 -2.09 -11.40
CA GLY A 175 -5.67 -1.49 -10.14
C GLY A 175 -5.45 -2.37 -8.90
N ARG A 176 -4.62 -3.41 -8.98
CA ARG A 176 -4.34 -4.28 -7.83
C ARG A 176 -3.49 -3.56 -6.78
N ILE A 177 -3.77 -3.84 -5.52
CA ILE A 177 -3.04 -3.31 -4.36
C ILE A 177 -1.78 -4.15 -4.16
N ILE A 178 -0.61 -3.54 -4.32
CA ILE A 178 0.67 -4.24 -4.17
C ILE A 178 0.94 -4.54 -2.69
N SER A 179 1.08 -5.82 -2.34
CA SER A 179 1.32 -6.27 -0.96
C SER A 179 2.78 -6.67 -0.72
N ARG A 180 3.05 -7.97 -0.54
CA ARG A 180 4.38 -8.53 -0.22
C ARG A 180 4.70 -9.77 -1.05
N ALA A 181 6.01 -10.07 -1.12
CA ALA A 181 6.49 -11.39 -1.48
C ALA A 181 6.28 -12.33 -0.30
N VAL A 182 5.45 -13.36 -0.47
CA VAL A 182 5.08 -14.30 0.60
C VAL A 182 5.80 -15.64 0.49
N SER A 183 6.50 -15.89 -0.61
CA SER A 183 7.25 -17.12 -0.82
C SER A 183 8.44 -16.89 -1.73
N PHE A 184 9.45 -17.73 -1.58
CA PHE A 184 10.71 -17.67 -2.32
C PHE A 184 11.03 -19.03 -2.92
N LYS A 185 11.80 -19.05 -4.01
CA LYS A 185 12.28 -20.31 -4.58
C LYS A 185 13.37 -20.90 -3.70
N THR A 186 13.16 -22.14 -3.28
CA THR A 186 14.16 -22.91 -2.53
C THR A 186 14.48 -24.21 -3.26
N LEU A 187 15.71 -24.68 -3.12
CA LEU A 187 16.13 -26.00 -3.55
C LEU A 187 15.75 -26.99 -2.45
N GLN A 188 14.59 -27.64 -2.56
CA GLN A 188 14.09 -28.53 -1.51
C GLN A 188 14.99 -29.74 -1.34
N THR A 189 15.36 -30.40 -2.43
CA THR A 189 16.20 -31.60 -2.41
C THR A 189 16.81 -31.82 -3.79
N ARG A 190 18.11 -32.14 -3.85
CA ARG A 190 18.69 -32.77 -5.03
C ARG A 190 18.42 -34.26 -4.98
N ASN A 191 17.60 -34.76 -5.90
CA ASN A 191 17.38 -36.19 -5.98
C ASN A 191 18.62 -36.84 -6.60
N HIS A 192 19.52 -37.37 -5.77
CA HIS A 192 20.76 -37.99 -6.21
C HIS A 192 20.56 -39.18 -7.16
N LYS A 193 19.40 -39.85 -7.16
CA LYS A 193 19.11 -40.96 -8.08
C LYS A 193 18.65 -40.48 -9.46
N LEU A 194 17.99 -39.32 -9.51
CA LEU A 194 17.52 -38.70 -10.73
C LEU A 194 18.46 -37.59 -11.23
N GLU A 195 19.52 -37.29 -10.48
CA GLU A 195 20.47 -36.19 -10.66
C GLU A 195 19.80 -34.83 -10.94
N THR A 196 18.61 -34.62 -10.38
CA THR A 196 17.78 -33.45 -10.64
C THR A 196 17.47 -32.67 -9.37
N ASP A 197 17.40 -31.35 -9.50
CA ASP A 197 17.07 -30.44 -8.43
C ASP A 197 15.55 -30.20 -8.40
N ILE A 198 14.94 -30.41 -7.24
CA ILE A 198 13.52 -30.12 -7.01
C ILE A 198 13.42 -28.72 -6.42
N VAL A 199 12.92 -27.79 -7.22
CA VAL A 199 12.69 -26.40 -6.82
C VAL A 199 11.23 -26.23 -6.41
N VAL A 200 11.00 -25.70 -5.22
CA VAL A 200 9.68 -25.40 -4.68
C VAL A 200 9.58 -23.94 -4.26
N TYR A 201 8.36 -23.46 -4.07
CA TYR A 201 8.11 -22.17 -3.42
C TYR A 201 7.86 -22.42 -1.95
N GLU A 202 8.74 -21.91 -1.10
CA GLU A 202 8.64 -22.02 0.35
C GLU A 202 7.99 -20.75 0.91
N PRO A 203 6.89 -20.86 1.70
CA PRO A 203 6.27 -19.71 2.31
C PRO A 203 7.14 -19.12 3.41
N LEU A 204 7.16 -17.78 3.51
CA LEU A 204 7.80 -17.06 4.60
C LEU A 204 6.75 -16.55 5.59
N SER A 205 6.81 -17.02 6.83
CA SER A 205 5.72 -16.90 7.82
C SER A 205 5.34 -15.46 8.15
N ASP A 206 6.31 -14.57 8.38
CA ASP A 206 6.05 -13.18 8.72
C ASP A 206 5.41 -12.40 7.55
N ARG A 207 5.75 -12.76 6.30
CA ARG A 207 5.15 -12.18 5.09
C ARG A 207 3.72 -12.66 4.87
N ILE A 208 3.46 -13.94 5.12
CA ILE A 208 2.11 -14.53 5.09
C ILE A 208 1.23 -13.80 6.13
N GLU A 209 1.75 -13.63 7.34
CA GLU A 209 1.07 -12.94 8.43
C GLU A 209 0.75 -11.49 8.06
N PHE A 210 1.69 -10.75 7.47
CA PHE A 210 1.46 -9.38 7.01
C PHE A 210 0.31 -9.30 5.99
N VAL A 211 0.35 -10.13 4.94
CA VAL A 211 -0.64 -10.08 3.84
C VAL A 211 -2.02 -10.50 4.32
N THR A 212 -2.09 -11.53 5.16
CA THR A 212 -3.36 -12.00 5.73
C THR A 212 -3.93 -11.00 6.74
N GLN A 213 -3.09 -10.30 7.50
CA GLN A 213 -3.53 -9.21 8.38
C GLN A 213 -4.02 -8.01 7.59
N LEU A 214 -3.36 -7.67 6.47
CA LEU A 214 -3.81 -6.63 5.57
C LEU A 214 -5.19 -6.97 4.98
N ALA A 215 -5.38 -8.22 4.56
CA ALA A 215 -6.68 -8.70 4.11
C ALA A 215 -7.75 -8.59 5.20
N ALA A 216 -7.45 -9.03 6.43
CA ALA A 216 -8.37 -8.93 7.55
C ALA A 216 -8.77 -7.47 7.84
N ASN A 217 -7.84 -6.53 7.73
CA ASN A 217 -8.13 -5.12 7.95
C ASN A 217 -9.02 -4.54 6.83
N TRP A 218 -8.81 -4.92 5.57
CA TRP A 218 -9.71 -4.54 4.46
C TRP A 218 -11.11 -5.15 4.60
N VAL A 219 -11.19 -6.42 4.98
CA VAL A 219 -12.47 -7.10 5.24
C VAL A 219 -13.20 -6.44 6.41
N ARG A 220 -12.50 -6.13 7.51
CA ARG A 220 -13.06 -5.39 8.64
C ARG A 220 -13.62 -4.05 8.20
N LEU A 221 -12.88 -3.29 7.40
CA LEU A 221 -13.34 -2.00 6.86
C LEU A 221 -14.63 -2.15 6.04
N ARG A 222 -14.74 -3.22 5.22
CA ARG A 222 -15.93 -3.48 4.41
C ARG A 222 -17.15 -3.84 5.25
N VAL A 223 -16.99 -4.73 6.23
CA VAL A 223 -18.07 -5.28 7.06
C VAL A 223 -18.57 -4.26 8.10
N LYS A 224 -17.67 -3.42 8.64
CA LYS A 224 -18.00 -2.47 9.69
C LYS A 224 -18.92 -1.36 9.18
N MET A 225 -19.91 -0.97 9.97
CA MET A 225 -20.85 0.10 9.59
C MET A 225 -20.13 1.46 9.51
N PRO A 226 -20.51 2.36 8.57
CA PRO A 226 -19.87 3.67 8.45
C PRO A 226 -19.74 4.46 9.76
N SER A 227 -20.76 4.43 10.61
CA SER A 227 -20.78 5.13 11.91
C SER A 227 -19.74 4.62 12.91
N GLU A 228 -19.29 3.37 12.78
CA GLU A 228 -18.34 2.75 13.70
C GLU A 228 -16.88 2.84 13.21
N ARG A 229 -16.68 3.17 11.93
CA ARG A 229 -15.35 3.19 11.30
C ARG A 229 -14.48 4.30 11.89
N GLN A 230 -13.29 3.94 12.38
CA GLN A 230 -12.25 4.88 12.80
C GLN A 230 -11.38 5.20 11.57
N VAL A 231 -11.22 6.47 11.22
CA VAL A 231 -10.37 6.88 10.07
C VAL A 231 -9.38 7.94 10.49
N ALA A 232 -8.12 7.78 10.08
CA ALA A 232 -7.08 8.78 10.29
C ALA A 232 -6.78 9.54 8.99
N LEU A 233 -6.96 10.85 8.98
CA LEU A 233 -6.56 11.77 7.92
C LEU A 233 -5.23 12.41 8.32
N ILE A 234 -4.16 12.13 7.59
CA ILE A 234 -2.80 12.56 7.91
C ILE A 234 -2.36 13.65 6.94
N LEU A 235 -2.08 14.83 7.48
CA LEU A 235 -1.63 16.00 6.74
C LEU A 235 -0.11 16.06 6.73
N ALA A 236 0.48 16.24 5.55
CA ALA A 236 1.93 16.39 5.43
C ALA A 236 2.39 17.71 6.07
N ASN A 237 3.56 17.71 6.71
CA ASN A 237 4.18 18.90 7.27
C ASN A 237 5.69 18.86 7.04
N TYR A 238 6.13 19.63 6.05
CA TYR A 238 7.55 19.75 5.73
C TYR A 238 7.85 21.06 5.00
N PRO A 239 8.79 21.90 5.47
CA PRO A 239 9.47 21.83 6.77
C PRO A 239 8.53 21.90 7.98
N ASN A 240 9.01 21.58 9.18
CA ASN A 240 8.19 21.31 10.38
C ASN A 240 7.52 22.54 11.04
N THR A 241 7.55 23.71 10.40
CA THR A 241 6.95 24.92 10.97
C THR A 241 5.45 24.95 10.72
N ASN A 242 4.70 25.64 11.59
CA ASN A 242 3.25 25.80 11.44
C ASN A 242 2.86 26.52 10.14
N GLY A 243 3.74 27.37 9.59
CA GLY A 243 3.52 28.03 8.28
C GLY A 243 3.61 27.09 7.07
N ARG A 244 3.95 25.81 7.28
CA ARG A 244 4.11 24.76 6.25
C ARG A 244 3.26 23.52 6.58
N LEU A 245 2.24 23.70 7.43
CA LEU A 245 1.31 22.64 7.80
C LEU A 245 0.36 22.35 6.64
N ALA A 246 0.05 21.06 6.42
CA ALA A 246 -0.80 20.58 5.34
C ALA A 246 -0.30 20.95 3.94
N ASN A 247 1.00 20.79 3.69
CA ASN A 247 1.55 20.99 2.35
C ASN A 247 1.00 19.92 1.39
N GLY A 248 0.41 20.38 0.28
CA GLY A 248 -0.05 19.53 -0.83
C GLY A 248 0.33 20.16 -2.16
N VAL A 249 1.09 19.45 -2.99
CA VAL A 249 1.44 19.95 -4.33
C VAL A 249 0.17 20.02 -5.19
N GLY A 250 -0.20 21.24 -5.58
CA GLY A 250 -1.36 21.47 -6.43
C GLY A 250 -2.71 21.15 -5.78
N LEU A 251 -2.75 21.05 -4.44
CA LEU A 251 -3.95 20.76 -3.67
C LEU A 251 -4.07 21.76 -2.51
N ASP A 252 -5.25 22.33 -2.32
CA ASP A 252 -5.58 23.01 -1.07
C ASP A 252 -5.92 21.93 -0.02
N SER A 253 -4.90 21.38 0.64
CA SER A 253 -5.06 20.26 1.56
C SER A 253 -5.96 20.60 2.76
N PRO A 254 -5.88 21.79 3.40
CA PRO A 254 -6.82 22.17 4.45
C PRO A 254 -8.27 22.20 3.98
N ALA A 255 -8.57 22.88 2.87
CA ALA A 255 -9.94 22.93 2.34
C ALA A 255 -10.42 21.55 1.91
N SER A 256 -9.55 20.76 1.25
CA SER A 256 -9.86 19.38 0.84
C SER A 256 -10.14 18.48 2.04
N CYS A 257 -9.42 18.64 3.15
CA CYS A 257 -9.65 17.90 4.38
C CYS A 257 -11.05 18.19 4.94
N VAL A 258 -11.45 19.47 4.97
CA VAL A 258 -12.79 19.88 5.41
C VAL A 258 -13.89 19.29 4.51
N GLU A 259 -13.70 19.31 3.19
CA GLU A 259 -14.66 18.72 2.25
C GLU A 259 -14.74 17.19 2.41
N ILE A 260 -13.63 16.51 2.68
CA ILE A 260 -13.61 15.08 3.01
C ILE A 260 -14.39 14.82 4.31
N LEU A 261 -14.19 15.62 5.36
CA LEU A 261 -14.94 15.48 6.62
C LEU A 261 -16.45 15.66 6.41
N LYS A 262 -16.86 16.65 5.61
CA LYS A 262 -18.26 16.87 5.24
C LYS A 262 -18.81 15.68 4.45
N ALA A 263 -18.06 15.16 3.48
CA ALA A 263 -18.45 13.99 2.69
C ALA A 263 -18.58 12.72 3.56
N LEU A 264 -17.67 12.49 4.50
CA LEU A 264 -17.74 11.38 5.45
C LEU A 264 -19.00 11.48 6.33
N LYS A 265 -19.32 12.67 6.83
CA LYS A 265 -20.56 12.90 7.60
C LYS A 265 -21.82 12.61 6.78
N LEU A 266 -21.86 13.05 5.51
CA LEU A 266 -22.96 12.73 4.60
C LEU A 266 -23.08 11.23 4.30
N ALA A 267 -21.95 10.51 4.27
CA ALA A 267 -21.89 9.07 4.10
C ALA A 267 -22.23 8.27 5.37
N GLY A 268 -22.58 8.94 6.48
CA GLY A 268 -23.01 8.30 7.73
C GLY A 268 -21.88 7.93 8.69
N TYR A 269 -20.68 8.46 8.51
CA TYR A 269 -19.60 8.34 9.49
C TYR A 269 -19.88 9.21 10.72
N GLU A 270 -19.45 8.76 11.89
CA GLU A 270 -19.53 9.54 13.12
C GLU A 270 -18.44 10.62 13.11
N VAL A 271 -18.79 11.79 12.60
CA VAL A 271 -17.92 12.97 12.55
C VAL A 271 -18.50 14.04 13.47
N GLY A 272 -17.68 14.52 14.41
CA GLY A 272 -18.06 15.53 15.40
C GLY A 272 -18.27 16.93 14.78
N ASN A 273 -17.90 17.96 15.53
CA ASN A 273 -18.00 19.35 15.06
C ASN A 273 -16.92 19.62 13.99
N ILE A 274 -17.32 19.57 12.72
CA ILE A 274 -16.45 19.81 11.57
C ILE A 274 -16.19 21.33 11.45
N PRO A 275 -14.94 21.76 11.21
CA PRO A 275 -14.66 23.15 10.85
C PRO A 275 -15.34 23.55 9.54
N GLU A 276 -15.76 24.80 9.41
CA GLU A 276 -16.44 25.31 8.22
C GLU A 276 -15.46 25.56 7.06
N THR A 277 -14.22 25.93 7.38
CA THR A 277 -13.17 26.34 6.44
C THR A 277 -11.82 25.69 6.72
N GLY A 278 -10.95 25.63 5.71
CA GLY A 278 -9.57 25.16 5.87
C GLY A 278 -8.77 26.01 6.86
N GLU A 279 -9.02 27.32 6.92
CA GLU A 279 -8.39 28.23 7.89
C GLU A 279 -8.76 27.86 9.34
N GLU A 280 -10.05 27.61 9.60
CA GLU A 280 -10.51 27.17 10.91
C GLU A 280 -9.88 25.82 11.31
N LEU A 281 -9.75 24.89 10.37
CA LEU A 281 -9.05 23.62 10.60
C LEU A 281 -7.59 23.85 11.04
N ILE A 282 -6.86 24.73 10.36
CA ILE A 282 -5.47 25.06 10.72
C ILE A 282 -5.40 25.74 12.09
N GLN A 283 -6.32 26.65 12.40
CA GLN A 283 -6.40 27.30 13.71
C GLN A 283 -6.65 26.28 14.84
N ILE A 284 -7.54 25.32 14.62
CA ILE A 284 -7.80 24.23 15.56
C ILE A 284 -6.55 23.37 15.76
N LEU A 285 -5.89 22.94 14.68
CA LEU A 285 -4.68 22.12 14.75
C LEU A 285 -3.53 22.84 15.47
N THR A 286 -3.28 24.10 15.13
CA THR A 286 -2.23 24.92 15.75
C THR A 286 -2.59 25.40 17.16
N SER A 287 -3.82 25.19 17.63
CA SER A 287 -4.18 25.41 19.03
C SER A 287 -3.57 24.36 19.97
N GLY A 288 -3.29 23.16 19.46
CA GLY A 288 -2.60 22.08 20.16
C GLY A 288 -1.12 21.95 19.79
N VAL A 289 -0.49 20.91 20.32
CA VAL A 289 0.89 20.54 19.98
C VAL A 289 0.99 20.13 18.51
N THR A 290 2.02 20.65 17.83
CA THR A 290 2.36 20.31 16.44
C THR A 290 3.83 19.89 16.35
N ASN A 291 4.36 19.68 15.15
CA ASN A 291 5.80 19.45 14.98
C ASN A 291 6.65 20.72 15.17
N ASP A 292 6.02 21.89 15.31
CA ASP A 292 6.71 23.17 15.46
C ASP A 292 7.36 23.27 16.85
N PRO A 293 8.71 23.38 16.94
CA PRO A 293 9.41 23.44 18.21
C PRO A 293 8.98 24.62 19.09
N GLU A 294 8.53 25.73 18.50
CA GLU A 294 8.12 26.92 19.26
C GLU A 294 6.95 26.58 20.19
N GLY A 295 5.99 25.77 19.76
CA GLY A 295 4.79 25.48 20.54
C GLY A 295 4.91 24.35 21.55
N LYS A 296 6.03 23.60 21.56
CA LYS A 296 6.12 22.27 22.17
C LYS A 296 5.84 22.25 23.69
N ASP A 297 6.27 23.29 24.41
CA ASP A 297 6.26 23.29 25.87
C ASP A 297 4.98 23.87 26.51
N TRP A 298 4.18 24.62 25.76
CA TRP A 298 3.00 25.32 26.32
C TRP A 298 1.69 25.01 25.60
N LYS A 299 1.73 24.37 24.43
CA LYS A 299 0.52 23.96 23.73
C LYS A 299 -0.07 22.70 24.38
N PRO A 300 -1.41 22.60 24.48
CA PRO A 300 -2.05 21.42 25.03
C PRO A 300 -1.82 20.19 24.16
N ILE A 301 -1.63 19.04 24.82
CA ILE A 301 -1.54 17.73 24.19
C ILE A 301 -2.95 17.13 24.18
N ASN A 302 -3.55 17.03 22.98
CA ASN A 302 -4.92 16.52 22.83
C ASN A 302 -4.98 14.98 22.80
N GLN A 303 -3.93 14.35 22.30
CA GLN A 303 -3.79 12.90 22.23
C GLN A 303 -2.37 12.52 22.62
N SER A 304 -2.23 11.37 23.27
CA SER A 304 -0.92 10.86 23.66
C SER A 304 -0.91 9.33 23.71
N LEU A 305 0.29 8.76 23.63
CA LEU A 305 0.58 7.34 23.84
C LEU A 305 1.45 7.22 25.08
N SER A 306 1.14 6.33 26.01
CA SER A 306 1.97 6.19 27.21
C SER A 306 3.36 5.65 26.87
N ALA A 307 4.38 6.08 27.62
CA ALA A 307 5.73 5.58 27.39
C ALA A 307 5.82 4.05 27.58
N ALA A 308 5.08 3.49 28.54
CA ALA A 308 5.04 2.04 28.77
C ALA A 308 4.45 1.26 27.59
N GLU A 309 3.39 1.77 26.95
CA GLU A 309 2.83 1.17 25.74
C GLU A 309 3.83 1.24 24.57
N TYR A 310 4.47 2.39 24.40
CA TYR A 310 5.49 2.57 23.36
C TYR A 310 6.71 1.66 23.57
N GLU A 311 7.21 1.54 24.81
CA GLU A 311 8.33 0.64 25.14
C GLU A 311 7.98 -0.82 24.85
N LYS A 312 6.76 -1.24 25.20
CA LYS A 312 6.28 -2.60 24.89
C LYS A 312 6.26 -2.82 23.38
N TYR A 313 5.76 -1.86 22.61
CA TYR A 313 5.77 -1.93 21.15
C TYR A 313 7.19 -1.96 20.60
N PHE A 314 8.06 -1.06 21.04
CA PHE A 314 9.44 -0.95 20.57
C PHE A 314 10.21 -2.26 20.81
N ALA A 315 9.96 -2.93 21.94
CA ALA A 315 10.54 -4.24 22.25
C ALA A 315 10.07 -5.38 21.32
N THR A 316 8.96 -5.22 20.59
CA THR A 316 8.50 -6.21 19.59
C THR A 316 9.22 -6.08 18.24
N LEU A 317 9.92 -4.97 18.00
CA LEU A 317 10.62 -4.75 16.73
C LEU A 317 11.84 -5.68 16.60
N PRO A 318 12.29 -5.99 15.38
CA PRO A 318 13.51 -6.76 15.17
C PRO A 318 14.72 -6.13 15.88
N ALA A 319 15.62 -6.96 16.42
CA ALA A 319 16.72 -6.48 17.26
C ALA A 319 17.66 -5.50 16.54
N ASN A 320 17.92 -5.72 15.25
CA ASN A 320 18.73 -4.80 14.44
C ASN A 320 18.04 -3.43 14.30
N ILE A 321 16.72 -3.40 14.14
CA ILE A 321 15.94 -2.16 14.04
C ILE A 321 15.95 -1.39 15.35
N GLN A 322 15.80 -2.09 16.47
CA GLN A 322 15.93 -1.45 17.78
C GLN A 322 17.32 -0.81 17.94
N GLN A 323 18.37 -1.53 17.57
CA GLN A 323 19.74 -1.06 17.64
C GLN A 323 19.99 0.16 16.73
N GLU A 324 19.59 0.09 15.46
CA GLU A 324 19.73 1.20 14.50
C GLU A 324 19.06 2.49 15.00
N ILE A 325 17.84 2.37 15.54
CA ILE A 325 17.11 3.52 16.10
C ILE A 325 17.79 4.03 17.36
N ILE A 326 18.24 3.16 18.26
CA ILE A 326 18.92 3.56 19.51
C ILE A 326 20.25 4.25 19.21
N GLU A 327 21.02 3.73 18.26
CA GLU A 327 22.30 4.32 17.84
C GLU A 327 22.09 5.71 17.23
N ARG A 328 20.98 5.91 16.50
CA ARG A 328 20.66 7.20 15.89
C ARG A 328 20.07 8.22 16.84
N TRP A 329 19.04 7.82 17.58
CA TRP A 329 18.16 8.73 18.33
C TRP A 329 18.32 8.62 19.85
N GLY A 330 19.16 7.71 20.33
CA GLY A 330 19.31 7.38 21.74
C GLY A 330 18.30 6.32 22.21
N ALA A 331 18.42 5.92 23.47
CA ALA A 331 17.42 5.06 24.09
C ALA A 331 16.07 5.78 24.21
N VAL A 332 14.99 5.00 24.33
CA VAL A 332 13.64 5.53 24.56
C VAL A 332 13.67 6.51 25.74
N GLU A 333 13.24 7.75 25.48
CA GLU A 333 13.28 8.82 26.47
C GLU A 333 12.39 8.48 27.68
N THR A 334 12.83 8.87 28.87
CA THR A 334 12.08 8.69 30.11
C THR A 334 11.03 9.80 30.26
N ILE A 335 10.04 9.79 29.36
CA ILE A 335 8.88 10.69 29.37
C ILE A 335 7.64 9.95 29.89
N GLU A 336 6.62 10.68 30.35
CA GLU A 336 5.36 10.03 30.75
C GLU A 336 4.55 9.57 29.53
N ASN A 337 4.38 10.46 28.54
CA ASN A 337 3.61 10.17 27.34
C ASN A 337 4.23 10.83 26.10
N TRP A 338 4.12 10.14 24.96
CA TRP A 338 4.43 10.65 23.63
C TRP A 338 3.24 11.47 23.12
N ALA A 339 3.48 12.75 22.78
CA ALA A 339 2.45 13.62 22.23
C ALA A 339 2.10 13.23 20.79
N ILE A 340 0.82 13.08 20.49
CA ILE A 340 0.32 12.79 19.14
C ILE A 340 -0.30 14.06 18.56
N SER A 341 0.39 14.66 17.60
CA SER A 341 -0.01 15.92 16.96
C SER A 341 -1.27 15.73 16.10
N GLY A 342 -2.39 16.29 16.54
CA GLY A 342 -3.65 16.25 15.81
C GLY A 342 -4.87 16.58 16.66
N ILE A 343 -6.04 16.27 16.10
CA ILE A 343 -7.32 16.40 16.79
C ILE A 343 -8.33 15.35 16.30
N LYS A 344 -9.22 14.90 17.20
CA LYS A 344 -10.34 14.01 16.87
C LYS A 344 -11.63 14.79 16.62
N PHE A 345 -12.33 14.42 15.56
CA PHE A 345 -13.69 14.82 15.23
C PHE A 345 -14.59 13.56 15.27
N GLY A 346 -15.02 13.15 16.46
CA GLY A 346 -15.75 11.87 16.62
C GLY A 346 -14.82 10.68 16.38
N ASN A 347 -15.16 9.85 15.40
CA ASN A 347 -14.37 8.69 14.98
C ASN A 347 -13.31 9.03 13.92
N ILE A 348 -13.22 10.27 13.48
CA ILE A 348 -12.20 10.72 12.52
C ILE A 348 -11.08 11.43 13.28
N PHE A 349 -9.82 11.04 13.05
CA PHE A 349 -8.65 11.74 13.55
C PHE A 349 -8.01 12.53 12.42
N VAL A 350 -7.75 13.83 12.62
CA VAL A 350 -6.93 14.65 11.72
C VAL A 350 -5.59 14.86 12.37
N GLY A 351 -4.57 14.20 11.85
CA GLY A 351 -3.21 14.20 12.37
C GLY A 351 -2.23 14.98 11.50
N ILE A 352 -1.14 15.42 12.11
CA ILE A 352 -0.01 16.03 11.42
C ILE A 352 1.09 14.97 11.33
N GLN A 353 1.54 14.66 10.11
CA GLN A 353 2.59 13.66 9.92
C GLN A 353 3.85 14.08 10.68
N PRO A 354 4.45 13.21 11.52
CA PRO A 354 5.62 13.57 12.30
C PRO A 354 6.84 13.92 11.42
N SER A 355 7.73 14.75 11.96
CA SER A 355 9.03 15.06 11.34
C SER A 355 9.85 13.80 11.10
N ARG A 356 10.60 13.80 9.99
CA ARG A 356 11.61 12.78 9.67
C ARG A 356 12.79 12.78 10.64
N GLY A 357 13.09 13.93 11.28
CA GLY A 357 14.18 14.12 12.23
C GLY A 357 15.40 14.89 11.70
N TYR A 358 15.41 15.31 10.44
CA TYR A 358 16.51 16.09 9.82
C TYR A 358 16.76 17.45 10.49
N ASP A 359 15.77 17.96 11.21
CA ASP A 359 15.80 19.19 12.00
C ASP A 359 16.49 19.02 13.36
N LEU A 360 16.55 17.79 13.89
CA LEU A 360 17.14 17.50 15.20
C LEU A 360 18.67 17.50 15.15
N ASP A 361 19.25 17.10 14.02
CA ASP A 361 20.68 17.19 13.76
C ASP A 361 20.93 17.59 12.29
N PRO A 362 21.20 18.88 12.02
CA PRO A 362 21.45 19.39 10.68
C PRO A 362 22.63 18.73 9.97
N SER A 363 23.59 18.14 10.69
CA SER A 363 24.74 17.45 10.08
C SER A 363 24.34 16.14 9.39
N LEU A 364 23.23 15.52 9.81
CA LEU A 364 22.69 14.31 9.20
C LEU A 364 22.23 14.55 7.76
N ASN A 365 21.76 15.77 7.43
CA ASN A 365 21.39 16.12 6.05
C ASN A 365 22.54 15.93 5.05
N TYR A 366 23.80 16.03 5.50
CA TYR A 366 24.97 15.95 4.63
C TYR A 366 25.56 14.55 4.53
N HIS A 367 25.26 13.66 5.48
CA HIS A 367 25.98 12.40 5.66
C HIS A 367 25.10 11.14 5.75
N ALA A 368 23.79 11.29 5.96
CA ALA A 368 22.87 10.18 6.15
C ALA A 368 21.69 10.25 5.15
N PRO A 369 21.82 9.66 3.95
CA PRO A 369 20.71 9.55 3.01
C PRO A 369 19.59 8.64 3.55
N ASP A 370 19.95 7.62 4.34
CA ASP A 370 19.03 6.67 4.96
C ASP A 370 18.77 7.04 6.43
N LEU A 371 18.02 8.12 6.65
CA LEU A 371 17.66 8.54 8.01
C LEU A 371 16.59 7.59 8.58
N GLU A 372 16.76 7.02 9.77
CA GLU A 372 15.81 6.13 10.46
C GLU A 372 14.65 6.94 11.10
N PRO A 373 13.44 6.39 11.29
CA PRO A 373 12.34 7.10 11.98
C PRO A 373 12.66 7.37 13.45
N THR A 374 12.27 8.56 13.92
CA THR A 374 12.39 8.93 15.34
C THR A 374 11.41 8.11 16.18
N HIS A 375 11.63 8.07 17.50
CA HIS A 375 10.68 7.45 18.42
C HIS A 375 9.28 8.11 18.36
N ASN A 376 9.21 9.44 18.22
CA ASN A 376 7.95 10.16 18.05
C ASN A 376 7.20 9.73 16.77
N TYR A 377 7.94 9.51 15.68
CA TYR A 377 7.38 9.00 14.43
C TYR A 377 6.73 7.63 14.62
N LEU A 378 7.44 6.71 15.27
CA LEU A 378 6.94 5.36 15.52
C LEU A 378 5.78 5.34 16.53
N ALA A 379 5.84 6.15 17.59
CA ALA A 379 4.77 6.31 18.56
C ALA A 379 3.47 6.80 17.89
N PHE A 380 3.57 7.77 16.98
CA PHE A 380 2.43 8.29 16.23
C PHE A 380 1.70 7.20 15.45
N TYR A 381 2.39 6.46 14.59
CA TYR A 381 1.72 5.44 13.79
C TYR A 381 1.31 4.22 14.61
N HIS A 382 2.05 3.88 15.68
CA HIS A 382 1.62 2.84 16.61
C HIS A 382 0.30 3.23 17.28
N TRP A 383 0.18 4.47 17.75
CA TRP A 383 -1.05 5.01 18.32
C TRP A 383 -2.20 4.96 17.32
N LEU A 384 -1.96 5.28 16.04
CA LEU A 384 -2.99 5.16 14.99
C LEU A 384 -3.51 3.72 14.84
N ARG A 385 -2.62 2.72 14.90
CA ARG A 385 -2.97 1.31 14.71
C ARG A 385 -3.65 0.70 15.92
N GLU A 386 -3.12 0.93 17.11
CA GLU A 386 -3.51 0.17 18.31
C GLU A 386 -4.41 0.97 19.26
N SER A 387 -4.12 2.26 19.48
CA SER A 387 -4.86 3.09 20.44
C SER A 387 -6.09 3.74 19.82
N LEU A 388 -5.93 4.37 18.65
CA LEU A 388 -7.05 4.85 17.84
C LEU A 388 -7.81 3.67 17.22
N ALA A 389 -7.12 2.55 16.97
CA ALA A 389 -7.65 1.39 16.27
C ALA A 389 -8.24 1.77 14.91
N ALA A 390 -7.49 2.55 14.12
CA ALA A 390 -7.92 3.00 12.80
C ALA A 390 -8.31 1.79 11.92
N ASP A 391 -9.41 1.93 11.18
CA ASP A 391 -9.80 0.97 10.14
C ASP A 391 -9.17 1.32 8.79
N ALA A 392 -8.87 2.61 8.56
CA ALA A 392 -8.14 3.10 7.40
C ALA A 392 -7.30 4.33 7.74
N ILE A 393 -6.17 4.47 7.05
CA ILE A 393 -5.30 5.65 7.11
C ILE A 393 -5.33 6.34 5.74
N ILE A 394 -5.52 7.64 5.73
CA ILE A 394 -5.55 8.47 4.53
C ILE A 394 -4.45 9.52 4.63
N HIS A 395 -3.43 9.44 3.79
CA HIS A 395 -2.49 10.56 3.64
C HIS A 395 -3.07 11.54 2.63
N LEU A 396 -3.21 12.81 3.01
CA LEU A 396 -3.87 13.81 2.17
C LEU A 396 -2.86 14.77 1.55
N GLY A 397 -2.66 14.61 0.24
CA GLY A 397 -1.84 15.49 -0.57
C GLY A 397 -0.40 15.00 -0.71
N LYS A 398 0.17 15.28 -1.88
CA LYS A 398 1.59 15.03 -2.19
C LYS A 398 2.48 16.03 -1.42
N HIS A 399 3.53 15.65 -0.72
CA HIS A 399 4.04 14.29 -0.44
C HIS A 399 4.16 14.09 1.07
N GLY A 400 3.69 12.94 1.53
CA GLY A 400 4.07 12.38 2.81
C GLY A 400 5.52 11.87 2.80
N ASN A 401 6.02 11.51 3.98
CA ASN A 401 7.40 11.06 4.18
C ASN A 401 7.52 9.55 4.53
N LEU A 402 6.40 8.82 4.65
CA LEU A 402 6.36 7.43 5.11
C LEU A 402 6.88 6.45 4.06
N GLU A 403 6.45 6.61 2.81
CA GLU A 403 6.86 5.81 1.67
C GLU A 403 8.35 6.03 1.31
N TRP A 404 8.99 7.01 1.93
CA TRP A 404 10.40 7.37 1.75
C TRP A 404 11.29 6.95 2.92
N LEU A 405 10.77 6.38 4.00
CA LEU A 405 11.62 5.83 5.08
C LEU A 405 12.56 4.73 4.51
N PRO A 406 13.75 4.50 5.09
CA PRO A 406 14.70 3.52 4.57
C PRO A 406 14.16 2.09 4.60
N GLY A 407 14.69 1.26 3.70
CA GLY A 407 14.27 -0.12 3.50
C GLY A 407 14.22 -0.48 2.02
N LYS A 408 13.70 -1.68 1.72
CA LYS A 408 13.64 -2.19 0.34
C LYS A 408 12.80 -1.29 -0.58
N SER A 409 13.07 -1.34 -1.88
CA SER A 409 12.36 -0.54 -2.89
C SER A 409 10.93 -1.04 -3.15
N VAL A 410 10.70 -2.34 -3.04
CA VAL A 410 9.38 -3.00 -3.16
C VAL A 410 9.42 -4.33 -2.41
N ALA A 411 8.25 -4.95 -2.16
CA ALA A 411 8.12 -6.22 -1.45
C ALA A 411 8.90 -6.19 -0.12
N LEU A 412 8.50 -5.27 0.76
CA LEU A 412 9.22 -4.94 1.98
C LEU A 412 9.33 -6.14 2.94
N SER A 413 10.35 -6.11 3.80
CA SER A 413 10.51 -7.01 4.93
C SER A 413 10.02 -6.37 6.23
N ASN A 414 9.95 -7.16 7.30
CA ASN A 414 9.73 -6.68 8.68
C ASN A 414 10.81 -5.72 9.19
N ASN A 415 11.95 -5.64 8.49
CA ASN A 415 13.04 -4.71 8.78
C ASN A 415 12.93 -3.39 7.98
N CYS A 416 11.87 -3.18 7.20
CA CYS A 416 11.70 -1.96 6.43
C CYS A 416 10.88 -0.94 7.23
N TYR A 417 11.41 0.28 7.39
CA TYR A 417 10.77 1.31 8.20
C TYR A 417 9.37 1.74 7.74
N PRO A 418 9.03 1.78 6.42
CA PRO A 418 7.64 2.03 6.00
C PRO A 418 6.66 0.99 6.53
N GLU A 419 7.08 -0.28 6.61
CA GLU A 419 6.27 -1.38 7.15
C GLU A 419 6.17 -1.31 8.67
N ILE A 420 7.29 -1.07 9.36
CA ILE A 420 7.31 -0.89 10.82
C ILE A 420 6.39 0.27 11.24
N ALA A 421 6.48 1.38 10.50
CA ALA A 421 5.66 2.56 10.75
C ALA A 421 4.20 2.31 10.40
N LEU A 422 3.83 1.90 9.20
CA LEU A 422 2.41 1.85 8.79
C LEU A 422 1.70 0.54 9.17
N GLY A 423 2.43 -0.57 9.23
CA GLY A 423 1.88 -1.90 9.38
C GLY A 423 0.95 -2.32 8.22
N PRO A 424 0.20 -3.43 8.39
CA PRO A 424 -0.71 -3.97 7.38
C PRO A 424 -2.04 -3.20 7.33
N MET A 425 -2.00 -1.89 7.18
CA MET A 425 -3.19 -1.02 7.20
C MET A 425 -3.74 -0.74 5.79
N PRO A 426 -5.08 -0.69 5.61
CA PRO A 426 -5.71 -0.05 4.46
C PRO A 426 -5.25 1.41 4.37
N HIS A 427 -4.57 1.73 3.28
CA HIS A 427 -3.95 3.02 3.06
C HIS A 427 -4.53 3.64 1.80
N LEU A 428 -5.27 4.74 1.95
CA LEU A 428 -5.82 5.52 0.86
C LEU A 428 -5.01 6.79 0.70
N TYR A 429 -4.81 7.26 -0.54
CA TYR A 429 -3.92 8.39 -0.76
C TYR A 429 -4.39 9.24 -1.94
N PRO A 430 -5.13 10.33 -1.68
CA PRO A 430 -5.36 11.35 -2.69
C PRO A 430 -4.05 11.93 -3.20
N PHE A 431 -3.79 11.81 -4.50
CA PHE A 431 -2.51 12.15 -5.12
C PHE A 431 -2.70 12.92 -6.43
N ILE A 432 -1.73 13.74 -6.84
CA ILE A 432 -1.86 14.54 -8.06
C ILE A 432 -1.63 13.70 -9.32
N VAL A 433 -2.55 13.77 -10.28
CA VAL A 433 -2.55 12.89 -11.48
C VAL A 433 -1.30 12.99 -12.36
N ASN A 434 -0.63 14.14 -12.37
CA ASN A 434 0.53 14.39 -13.23
C ASN A 434 1.87 13.98 -12.60
N ASP A 435 1.84 13.31 -11.44
CA ASP A 435 3.03 12.81 -10.77
C ASP A 435 2.97 11.30 -10.47
N PRO A 436 2.96 10.46 -11.52
CA PRO A 436 2.80 9.01 -11.35
C PRO A 436 4.02 8.34 -10.68
N GLY A 437 5.20 8.97 -10.74
CA GLY A 437 6.44 8.40 -10.21
C GLY A 437 6.39 8.24 -8.69
N GLU A 438 6.04 9.31 -7.97
CA GLU A 438 5.94 9.28 -6.52
C GLU A 438 4.69 8.53 -6.04
N GLY A 439 3.57 8.64 -6.77
CA GLY A 439 2.38 7.82 -6.51
C GLY A 439 2.71 6.32 -6.55
N SER A 440 3.53 5.89 -7.53
CA SER A 440 4.01 4.50 -7.61
C SER A 440 4.88 4.10 -6.41
N GLN A 441 5.66 5.01 -5.85
CA GLN A 441 6.45 4.76 -4.64
C GLN A 441 5.53 4.43 -3.45
N ALA A 442 4.48 5.21 -3.25
CA ALA A 442 3.48 4.96 -2.20
C ALA A 442 2.74 3.63 -2.41
N LYS A 443 2.36 3.29 -3.65
CA LYS A 443 1.76 1.98 -3.97
C LYS A 443 2.68 0.81 -3.57
N ARG A 444 3.97 0.91 -3.88
CA ARG A 444 4.93 -0.20 -3.75
C ARG A 444 5.54 -0.34 -2.35
N ARG A 445 5.65 0.77 -1.59
CA ARG A 445 6.29 0.80 -0.26
C ARG A 445 5.32 1.01 0.90
N ALA A 446 4.09 1.44 0.63
CA ALA A 446 3.09 1.68 1.67
C ALA A 446 1.71 1.11 1.33
N GLN A 447 1.64 0.15 0.38
CA GLN A 447 0.40 -0.51 -0.08
C GLN A 447 -0.75 0.48 -0.37
N ALA A 448 -0.41 1.67 -0.85
CA ALA A 448 -1.36 2.76 -1.03
C ALA A 448 -2.32 2.48 -2.19
N VAL A 449 -3.60 2.78 -1.97
CA VAL A 449 -4.60 2.96 -3.03
C VAL A 449 -4.59 4.43 -3.40
N ILE A 450 -4.01 4.74 -4.55
CA ILE A 450 -3.94 6.11 -5.08
C ILE A 450 -5.31 6.50 -5.63
N ILE A 451 -5.81 7.65 -5.20
CA ILE A 451 -7.04 8.27 -5.70
C ILE A 451 -6.64 9.59 -6.35
N ASP A 452 -6.44 9.57 -7.67
CA ASP A 452 -5.89 10.73 -8.37
C ASP A 452 -6.85 11.92 -8.34
N HIS A 453 -6.31 13.12 -8.07
CA HIS A 453 -7.00 14.40 -8.21
C HIS A 453 -6.39 15.23 -9.33
N LEU A 454 -7.19 16.15 -9.85
CA LEU A 454 -6.80 17.03 -10.96
C LEU A 454 -5.70 18.01 -10.53
N THR A 455 -4.91 18.46 -11.50
CA THR A 455 -4.00 19.60 -11.33
C THR A 455 -4.76 20.89 -11.04
N PRO A 456 -4.13 21.90 -10.43
CA PRO A 456 -4.73 23.22 -10.28
C PRO A 456 -5.24 23.79 -11.61
N PRO A 457 -6.25 24.67 -11.57
CA PRO A 457 -6.70 25.38 -12.76
C PRO A 457 -5.54 26.21 -13.33
N MET A 458 -5.14 25.90 -14.55
CA MET A 458 -4.04 26.56 -15.23
C MET A 458 -4.54 27.81 -15.96
N THR A 459 -3.79 28.92 -15.85
CA THR A 459 -4.02 30.13 -16.64
C THR A 459 -2.72 30.58 -17.28
N ARG A 460 -2.80 31.43 -18.31
CA ARG A 460 -1.60 32.04 -18.90
C ARG A 460 -1.01 33.02 -17.89
N ALA A 461 0.33 33.00 -17.73
CA ALA A 461 1.03 33.92 -16.83
C ALA A 461 0.80 35.40 -17.17
N GLN A 462 0.53 35.69 -18.46
CA GLN A 462 0.48 37.04 -19.03
C GLN A 462 1.79 37.81 -18.80
N LEU A 463 1.90 39.00 -19.39
CA LEU A 463 2.98 39.93 -19.07
C LEU A 463 2.48 40.93 -18.03
N TYR A 464 3.39 41.35 -17.15
CA TYR A 464 3.09 42.32 -16.11
C TYR A 464 4.33 43.18 -15.80
N GLY A 465 4.08 44.37 -15.25
CA GLY A 465 5.14 45.30 -14.87
C GLY A 465 6.08 45.65 -16.04
N GLY A 466 7.38 45.53 -15.82
CA GLY A 466 8.41 45.86 -16.81
C GLY A 466 8.37 44.99 -18.07
N LEU A 467 7.93 43.72 -17.98
CA LEU A 467 7.83 42.86 -19.16
C LEU A 467 6.74 43.32 -20.14
N GLN A 468 5.62 43.84 -19.61
CA GLN A 468 4.57 44.45 -20.44
C GLN A 468 5.08 45.75 -21.08
N GLN A 469 5.90 46.52 -20.36
CA GLN A 469 6.50 47.74 -20.89
C GLN A 469 7.47 47.44 -22.03
N VAL A 470 8.28 46.38 -21.90
CA VAL A 470 9.18 45.92 -22.96
C VAL A 470 8.39 45.44 -24.18
N GLU A 471 7.32 44.67 -24.01
CA GLU A 471 6.46 44.28 -25.14
C GLU A 471 5.92 45.51 -25.87
N ASN A 472 5.39 46.50 -25.13
CA ASN A 472 4.92 47.75 -25.72
C ASN A 472 6.03 48.53 -26.45
N LEU A 473 7.26 48.54 -25.92
CA LEU A 473 8.40 49.19 -26.57
C LEU A 473 8.84 48.45 -27.83
N ILE A 474 8.74 47.12 -27.86
CA ILE A 474 9.02 46.31 -29.05
C ILE A 474 7.97 46.61 -30.13
N ASP A 475 6.69 46.67 -29.76
CA ASP A 475 5.62 47.05 -30.68
C ASP A 475 5.83 48.49 -31.22
N GLU A 476 6.15 49.45 -30.33
CA GLU A 476 6.45 50.83 -30.70
C GLU A 476 7.69 50.91 -31.63
N TYR A 477 8.70 50.09 -31.39
CA TYR A 477 9.90 50.02 -32.22
C TYR A 477 9.58 49.57 -33.65
N TYR A 478 8.79 48.50 -33.82
CA TYR A 478 8.41 48.00 -35.14
C TYR A 478 7.42 48.93 -35.87
N GLU A 479 6.52 49.60 -35.14
CA GLU A 479 5.68 50.66 -35.72
C GLU A 479 6.54 51.84 -36.20
N ALA A 480 7.50 52.29 -35.40
CA ALA A 480 8.43 53.35 -35.77
C ALA A 480 9.30 52.96 -36.97
N GLU A 481 9.71 51.70 -37.11
CA GLU A 481 10.48 51.21 -38.26
C GLU A 481 9.74 51.46 -39.59
N SER A 482 8.42 51.31 -39.57
CA SER A 482 7.58 51.46 -40.76
C SER A 482 7.15 52.91 -41.02
N LEU A 483 6.90 53.68 -39.96
CA LEU A 483 6.24 55.01 -40.06
C LEU A 483 7.20 56.19 -39.86
N ASP A 484 8.19 56.07 -38.98
CA ASP A 484 9.17 57.11 -38.67
C ASP A 484 10.49 56.52 -38.12
N PRO A 485 11.39 56.07 -39.02
CA PRO A 485 12.64 55.41 -38.63
C PRO A 485 13.57 56.28 -37.78
N SER A 486 13.36 57.61 -37.73
CA SER A 486 14.19 58.51 -36.94
C SER A 486 14.04 58.30 -35.42
N ARG A 487 12.93 57.70 -34.98
CA ARG A 487 12.63 57.40 -33.56
C ARG A 487 13.28 56.11 -33.05
N LEU A 488 13.79 55.25 -33.94
CA LEU A 488 14.34 53.94 -33.58
C LEU A 488 15.43 54.00 -32.50
N PRO A 489 16.43 54.90 -32.56
CA PRO A 489 17.48 54.95 -31.53
C PRO A 489 16.93 55.31 -30.14
N ILE A 490 15.94 56.23 -30.10
CA ILE A 490 15.34 56.68 -28.84
C ILE A 490 14.52 55.56 -28.19
N ILE A 491 13.84 54.74 -28.98
CA ILE A 491 13.06 53.60 -28.48
C ILE A 491 13.99 52.47 -28.06
N SER A 492 15.08 52.20 -28.80
CA SER A 492 16.09 51.19 -28.43
C SER A 492 16.87 51.50 -27.16
N ASP A 493 17.08 52.79 -26.85
CA ASP A 493 17.83 53.21 -25.65
C ASP A 493 16.99 53.17 -24.36
N ARG A 494 15.67 52.99 -24.45
CA ARG A 494 14.72 52.93 -23.33
C ARG A 494 14.45 51.49 -22.92
#